data_AF-A0A963AYS1-F1
#
_entry.id   AF-A0A963AYS1-F1
#
_cell.length_a   1.000
_cell.length_b   1.000
_cell.length_c   1.000
_cell.angle_alpha   90.00
_cell.angle_beta   90.00
_cell.angle_gamma   90.00
#
_symmetry.space_group_name_H-M   'P 1'
#
loop_
_entity.id
_entity.type
_entity.pdbx_description
1 polymer ?
#
loop_
_entity_poly.entity_id
_entity_poly.type
_entity_poly.pdbx_seq_one_letter_code
_entity_poly.pdbx_strand_id
1 'polypeptide(L)'
;MADELVEILGKSKLFSGFSAEQLEEVILHLRPKAITLKSGELVYKRGDSADRCWLIQSGNLTVKRASLRSPFRSMIYHKGSVTGIQGLADPGSRREVSMIADGKVKLVEITHEGTSRLDSETQILLWRNVSKILLRKLFICLSRETLDP
;
A
#
# COMPACT_ATOMS: atom_id res chain seq x y z
N MET A 1 -11.59 17.03 6.46
CA MET A 1 -10.36 16.19 6.47
C MET A 1 -10.66 14.74 6.81
N ALA A 2 -11.41 14.46 7.88
CA ALA A 2 -11.86 13.09 8.20
C ALA A 2 -12.77 12.51 7.10
N ASP A 3 -13.77 13.26 6.63
CA ASP A 3 -14.71 12.79 5.58
C ASP A 3 -14.01 12.42 4.26
N GLU A 4 -13.00 13.20 3.85
CA GLU A 4 -12.21 12.90 2.64
C GLU A 4 -11.42 11.59 2.83
N LEU A 5 -10.88 11.35 4.03
CA LEU A 5 -10.19 10.10 4.35
C LEU A 5 -11.16 8.91 4.37
N VAL A 6 -12.36 9.04 4.95
CA VAL A 6 -13.40 8.00 4.92
C VAL A 6 -13.69 7.60 3.48
N GLU A 7 -13.90 8.58 2.60
CA GLU A 7 -14.21 8.32 1.20
C GLU A 7 -13.08 7.57 0.48
N ILE A 8 -11.83 7.98 0.72
CA ILE A 8 -10.64 7.35 0.12
C ILE A 8 -10.45 5.92 0.62
N LEU A 9 -10.56 5.73 1.94
CA LEU A 9 -10.38 4.42 2.57
C LEU A 9 -11.48 3.46 2.13
N GLY A 10 -12.75 3.90 2.12
CA GLY A 10 -13.90 3.10 1.68
C GLY A 10 -13.85 2.69 0.21
N LYS A 11 -13.22 3.49 -0.67
CA LYS A 11 -12.99 3.14 -2.08
C LYS A 11 -11.77 2.22 -2.29
N SER A 12 -10.97 1.98 -1.26
CA SER A 12 -9.75 1.19 -1.38
C SER A 12 -10.02 -0.31 -1.31
N LYS A 13 -9.16 -1.11 -1.96
CA LYS A 13 -9.20 -2.57 -1.83
C LYS A 13 -8.80 -3.06 -0.43
N LEU A 14 -8.12 -2.23 0.35
CA LEU A 14 -7.62 -2.58 1.69
C LEU A 14 -8.75 -2.59 2.73
N PHE A 15 -9.68 -1.64 2.62
CA PHE A 15 -10.85 -1.52 3.50
C PHE A 15 -12.16 -1.92 2.80
N SER A 16 -12.06 -2.78 1.77
CA SER A 16 -13.24 -3.27 1.04
C SER A 16 -14.19 -4.02 1.98
N GLY A 17 -15.45 -3.59 2.01
CA GLY A 17 -16.50 -4.20 2.81
C GLY A 17 -16.56 -3.76 4.27
N PHE A 18 -15.78 -2.74 4.66
CA PHE A 18 -15.92 -2.09 5.96
C PHE A 18 -17.21 -1.27 6.00
N SER A 19 -17.91 -1.27 7.14
CA SER A 19 -19.02 -0.36 7.40
C SER A 19 -18.53 1.08 7.63
N ALA A 20 -19.45 2.04 7.70
CA ALA A 20 -19.10 3.43 8.02
C ALA A 20 -18.47 3.53 9.41
N GLU A 21 -19.04 2.82 10.39
CA GLU A 21 -18.57 2.76 11.77
C GLU A 21 -17.15 2.17 11.85
N GLN A 22 -16.88 1.10 11.10
CA GLN A 22 -15.53 0.51 11.03
C GLN A 22 -14.52 1.45 10.37
N LEU A 23 -14.92 2.24 9.37
CA LEU A 23 -14.05 3.24 8.75
C LEU A 23 -13.75 4.41 9.70
N GLU A 24 -14.72 4.82 10.52
CA GLU A 24 -14.52 5.81 11.56
C GLU A 24 -13.55 5.31 12.64
N GLU A 25 -13.73 4.07 13.10
CA GLU A 25 -12.81 3.39 14.02
C GLU A 25 -11.39 3.36 13.44
N VAL A 26 -11.27 3.00 12.15
CA VAL A 26 -9.99 3.02 11.44
C VAL A 26 -9.34 4.39 11.49
N ILE A 27 -10.07 5.47 11.23
CA ILE A 27 -9.51 6.83 11.27
C ILE A 27 -9.09 7.21 12.69
N LEU A 28 -9.88 6.85 13.69
CA LEU A 28 -9.62 7.14 15.10
C LEU A 28 -8.35 6.44 15.61
N HIS A 29 -8.19 5.15 15.29
CA HIS A 29 -7.10 4.33 15.83
C HIS A 29 -5.83 4.33 14.98
N LEU A 30 -5.96 4.29 13.64
CA LEU A 30 -4.78 4.30 12.75
C LEU A 30 -4.17 5.69 12.63
N ARG A 31 -4.95 6.75 12.87
CA ARG A 31 -4.56 8.15 12.64
C ARG A 31 -3.86 8.31 11.27
N PRO A 32 -4.52 7.90 10.18
CA PRO A 32 -3.90 7.84 8.86
C PRO A 32 -3.34 9.20 8.46
N LYS A 33 -2.06 9.22 8.08
CA LYS A 33 -1.36 10.45 7.72
C LYS A 33 -1.34 10.61 6.20
N ALA A 34 -1.88 11.71 5.71
CA ALA A 34 -1.73 12.10 4.32
C ALA A 34 -0.29 12.62 4.08
N ILE A 35 0.37 12.08 3.06
CA ILE A 35 1.72 12.45 2.65
C ILE A 35 1.67 12.88 1.19
N THR A 36 2.30 14.00 0.85
CA THR A 36 2.47 14.43 -0.54
C THR A 36 3.95 14.38 -0.89
N LEU A 37 4.25 13.74 -2.02
CA LEU A 37 5.59 13.62 -2.57
C LEU A 37 5.68 14.29 -3.93
N LYS A 38 6.86 14.83 -4.25
CA LYS A 38 7.26 15.34 -5.56
C LYS A 38 7.98 14.24 -6.35
N SER A 39 8.14 14.48 -7.65
CA SER A 39 8.82 13.53 -8.54
C SER A 39 10.22 13.20 -8.03
N GLY A 40 10.56 11.91 -8.01
CA GLY A 40 11.86 11.43 -7.57
C GLY A 40 12.00 11.22 -6.06
N GLU A 41 11.06 11.69 -5.22
CA GLU A 41 11.11 11.45 -3.77
C GLU A 41 10.81 9.98 -3.44
N LEU A 42 11.48 9.47 -2.41
CA LEU A 42 11.31 8.10 -1.95
C LEU A 42 10.11 8.00 -1.00
N VAL A 43 9.25 7.02 -1.23
CA VAL A 43 8.25 6.58 -0.24
C VAL A 43 8.95 5.79 0.86
N TYR A 44 9.82 4.87 0.45
CA TYR A 44 10.72 4.10 1.30
C TYR A 44 11.88 3.59 0.46
N LYS A 45 13.00 3.32 1.12
CA LYS A 45 14.23 2.81 0.51
C LYS A 45 14.41 1.33 0.83
N ARG A 46 15.05 0.59 -0.09
CA ARG A 46 15.51 -0.77 0.18
C ARG A 46 16.39 -0.81 1.44
N GLY A 47 16.12 -1.76 2.32
CA GLY A 47 16.81 -1.92 3.61
C GLY A 47 16.20 -1.13 4.77
N ASP A 48 15.24 -0.24 4.52
CA ASP A 48 14.50 0.41 5.60
C ASP A 48 13.69 -0.64 6.39
N SER A 49 13.38 -0.32 7.65
CA SER A 49 12.45 -1.12 8.45
C SER A 49 11.05 -1.09 7.82
N ALA A 50 10.35 -2.22 7.86
CA ALA A 50 9.00 -2.35 7.35
C ALA A 50 8.00 -2.48 8.52
N ASP A 51 7.26 -1.41 8.77
CA ASP A 51 6.28 -1.30 9.88
C ASP A 51 4.97 -0.61 9.45
N ARG A 52 4.83 -0.34 8.14
CA ARG A 52 3.72 0.43 7.57
C ARG A 52 3.53 0.17 6.08
N CYS A 53 2.40 0.59 5.54
CA CYS A 53 2.09 0.57 4.12
C CYS A 53 1.49 1.91 3.67
N TRP A 54 1.31 2.08 2.36
CA TRP A 54 0.76 3.29 1.77
C TRP A 54 -0.30 2.96 0.73
N LEU A 55 -1.46 3.61 0.85
CA LEU A 55 -2.50 3.66 -0.16
C LEU A 55 -2.28 4.88 -1.06
N ILE A 56 -2.31 4.68 -2.38
CA ILE A 56 -2.12 5.78 -3.34
C ILE A 56 -3.45 6.52 -3.57
N GLN A 57 -3.56 7.75 -3.08
CA GLN A 57 -4.73 8.60 -3.28
C GLN A 57 -4.73 9.25 -4.68
N SER A 58 -3.57 9.70 -5.16
CA SER A 58 -3.41 10.27 -6.50
C SER A 58 -1.95 10.19 -6.96
N GLY A 59 -1.72 10.18 -8.27
CA GLY A 59 -0.38 10.04 -8.87
C GLY A 59 0.05 8.58 -9.03
N ASN A 60 1.31 8.38 -9.41
CA ASN A 60 1.88 7.05 -9.65
C ASN A 60 3.17 6.87 -8.85
N LEU A 61 3.42 5.63 -8.42
CA LEU A 61 4.69 5.22 -7.84
C LEU A 61 5.38 4.21 -8.75
N THR A 62 6.70 4.22 -8.76
CA THR A 62 7.51 3.30 -9.56
C THR A 62 8.54 2.59 -8.71
N VAL A 63 8.64 1.28 -8.88
CA VAL A 63 9.74 0.46 -8.34
C VAL A 63 10.78 0.27 -9.42
N LYS A 64 12.03 0.62 -9.13
CA LYS A 64 13.18 0.27 -9.97
C LYS A 64 13.97 -0.85 -9.30
N ARG A 65 13.93 -2.06 -9.86
CA ARG A 65 14.87 -3.14 -9.47
C ARG A 65 16.04 -3.15 -10.44
N ALA A 66 17.26 -3.06 -9.91
CA ALA A 66 18.48 -3.33 -10.68
C ALA A 66 18.46 -4.80 -11.12
N SER A 67 18.70 -5.05 -12.40
CA SER A 67 18.80 -6.39 -12.96
C SER A 67 20.04 -6.48 -13.85
N LEU A 68 20.80 -7.56 -13.70
CA LEU A 68 22.03 -7.81 -14.47
C LEU A 68 21.75 -8.17 -15.94
N ARG A 69 20.51 -8.55 -16.31
CA ARG A 69 20.14 -9.05 -17.64
C ARG A 69 19.26 -8.09 -18.47
N SER A 70 18.73 -7.05 -17.85
CA SER A 70 17.93 -5.99 -18.48
C SER A 70 17.93 -4.80 -17.52
N PRO A 71 18.26 -3.58 -17.97
CA PRO A 71 18.77 -2.56 -17.05
C PRO A 71 17.81 -2.20 -15.91
N PHE A 72 16.48 -2.24 -16.08
CA PHE A 72 15.55 -2.02 -14.97
C PHE A 72 14.19 -2.71 -15.22
N ARG A 73 13.71 -3.54 -14.29
CA ARG A 73 12.28 -3.90 -14.27
C ARG A 73 11.54 -2.79 -13.52
N SER A 74 10.72 -2.05 -14.26
CA SER A 74 9.84 -1.02 -13.71
C SER A 74 8.48 -1.65 -13.40
N MET A 75 8.01 -1.51 -12.16
CA MET A 75 6.61 -1.79 -11.83
C MET A 75 5.95 -0.47 -11.42
N ILE A 76 4.86 -0.13 -12.09
CA ILE A 76 4.10 1.10 -11.83
C ILE A 76 2.89 0.76 -10.96
N TYR A 77 2.68 1.55 -9.92
CA TYR A 77 1.56 1.47 -9.00
C TYR A 77 0.70 2.72 -9.19
N HIS A 78 -0.56 2.52 -9.55
CA HIS A 78 -1.51 3.59 -9.82
C HIS A 78 -2.37 3.92 -8.59
N LYS A 79 -3.12 5.02 -8.66
CA LYS A 79 -4.20 5.37 -7.73
C LYS A 79 -5.03 4.14 -7.31
N GLY A 80 -5.31 4.04 -6.02
CA GLY A 80 -6.04 2.93 -5.40
C GLY A 80 -5.20 1.67 -5.13
N SER A 81 -3.96 1.62 -5.63
CA SER A 81 -3.02 0.56 -5.28
C SER A 81 -2.45 0.76 -3.88
N VAL A 82 -2.04 -0.34 -3.25
CA VAL A 82 -1.37 -0.34 -1.96
C VAL A 82 0.05 -0.88 -2.13
N THR A 83 1.02 -0.17 -1.57
CA THR A 83 2.43 -0.59 -1.53
C THR A 83 2.93 -0.74 -0.10
N GLY A 84 4.03 -1.47 0.10
CA GLY A 84 4.60 -1.68 1.42
C GLY A 84 3.79 -2.60 2.33
N ILE A 85 2.84 -3.38 1.80
CA ILE A 85 1.95 -4.29 2.54
C ILE A 85 2.71 -5.25 3.45
N GLN A 86 3.92 -5.66 3.06
CA GLN A 86 4.81 -6.47 3.90
C GLN A 86 5.03 -5.85 5.29
N GLY A 87 5.12 -4.52 5.40
CA GLY A 87 5.26 -3.85 6.69
C GLY A 87 4.04 -3.95 7.61
N LEU A 88 2.89 -4.37 7.09
CA LEU A 88 1.75 -4.76 7.92
C LEU A 88 1.81 -6.26 8.25
N ALA A 89 2.02 -7.11 7.24
CA ALA A 89 1.90 -8.57 7.37
C ALA A 89 3.11 -9.25 8.05
N ASP A 90 4.28 -8.63 7.96
CA ASP A 90 5.56 -9.12 8.50
C ASP A 90 6.34 -7.91 9.08
N PRO A 91 5.84 -7.32 10.18
CA PRO A 91 6.41 -6.12 10.78
C PRO A 91 7.84 -6.39 11.31
N GLY A 92 8.75 -5.44 11.09
CA GLY A 92 10.16 -5.55 11.48
C GLY A 92 11.08 -6.15 10.41
N SER A 93 10.49 -6.66 9.31
CA SER A 93 11.24 -7.06 8.12
C SER A 93 11.89 -5.85 7.42
N ARG A 94 12.72 -6.12 6.40
CA ARG A 94 13.42 -5.09 5.62
C ARG A 94 12.74 -4.86 4.29
N ARG A 95 12.68 -3.61 3.83
CA ARG A 95 12.16 -3.30 2.49
C ARG A 95 13.02 -3.93 1.41
N GLU A 96 12.43 -4.78 0.58
CA GLU A 96 13.13 -5.47 -0.52
C GLU A 96 13.44 -4.58 -1.72
N VAL A 97 12.77 -3.43 -1.82
CA VAL A 97 12.87 -2.50 -2.96
C VAL A 97 12.77 -1.06 -2.48
N SER A 98 13.26 -0.13 -3.30
CA SER A 98 12.98 1.30 -3.16
C SER A 98 11.75 1.67 -3.98
N MET A 99 10.84 2.45 -3.41
CA MET A 99 9.65 2.95 -4.07
C MET A 99 9.75 4.46 -4.24
N ILE A 100 9.57 4.95 -5.47
CA ILE A 100 9.83 6.34 -5.85
C ILE A 100 8.57 6.95 -6.44
N ALA A 101 8.30 8.22 -6.12
CA ALA A 101 7.23 8.99 -6.74
C ALA A 101 7.54 9.35 -8.21
N ASP A 102 6.58 9.07 -9.09
CA ASP A 102 6.61 9.46 -10.50
C ASP A 102 5.65 10.65 -10.70
N GLY A 103 6.18 11.86 -10.63
CA GLY A 103 5.39 13.08 -10.54
C GLY A 103 4.91 13.40 -9.12
N LYS A 104 3.86 14.23 -9.02
CA LYS A 104 3.25 14.60 -7.73
C LYS A 104 2.31 13.48 -7.26
N VAL A 105 2.57 12.95 -6.07
CA VAL A 105 1.83 11.80 -5.52
C VAL A 105 1.26 12.15 -4.16
N LYS A 106 0.02 11.75 -3.90
CA LYS A 106 -0.58 11.79 -2.57
C LYS A 106 -0.82 10.37 -2.07
N LEU A 107 -0.41 10.12 -0.84
CA LEU A 107 -0.45 8.82 -0.19
C LEU A 107 -1.16 8.95 1.15
N VAL A 108 -1.79 7.86 1.58
CA VAL A 108 -2.26 7.68 2.96
C VAL A 108 -1.41 6.60 3.61
N GLU A 109 -0.69 6.97 4.66
CA GLU A 109 0.13 6.06 5.48
C GLU A 109 -0.74 5.29 6.47
N ILE A 110 -0.48 3.98 6.59
CA ILE A 110 -1.15 3.05 7.50
C ILE A 110 -0.07 2.23 8.21
N THR A 111 0.01 2.31 9.54
CA THR A 111 1.03 1.62 10.34
C THR A 111 0.52 0.28 10.87
N HIS A 112 1.44 -0.67 11.07
CA HIS A 112 1.12 -1.94 11.73
C HIS A 112 0.57 -1.71 13.15
N GLU A 113 1.20 -0.80 13.90
CA GLU A 113 0.74 -0.41 15.24
C GLU A 113 -0.69 0.15 15.25
N GLY A 114 -1.08 0.93 14.23
CA GLY A 114 -2.44 1.41 14.11
C GLY A 114 -3.42 0.26 13.87
N THR A 115 -3.04 -0.70 13.02
CA THR A 115 -3.90 -1.84 12.69
C THR A 115 -4.09 -2.82 13.85
N SER A 116 -3.12 -2.95 14.75
CA SER A 116 -3.22 -3.84 15.91
C SER A 116 -4.14 -3.32 17.02
N ARG A 117 -4.55 -2.04 16.95
CA ARG A 117 -5.46 -1.39 17.90
C ARG A 117 -6.94 -1.47 17.50
N LEU A 118 -7.23 -1.94 16.30
CA LEU A 118 -8.60 -2.18 15.83
C LEU A 118 -9.24 -3.33 16.61
N ASP A 119 -10.56 -3.38 16.67
CA ASP A 119 -11.26 -4.55 17.20
C ASP A 119 -11.02 -5.82 16.35
N SER A 120 -11.28 -6.99 16.93
CA SER A 120 -11.01 -8.28 16.30
C SER A 120 -11.75 -8.49 14.97
N GLU A 121 -13.01 -8.07 14.86
CA GLU A 121 -13.81 -8.23 13.65
C GLU A 121 -13.23 -7.37 12.52
N THR A 122 -12.89 -6.11 12.83
CA THR A 122 -12.26 -5.19 11.88
C THR A 122 -10.86 -5.66 11.47
N GLN A 123 -10.07 -6.22 12.39
CA GLN A 123 -8.78 -6.84 12.06
C GLN A 123 -8.93 -8.03 11.10
N ILE A 124 -9.88 -8.94 11.37
CA ILE A 124 -10.14 -10.10 10.49
C ILE A 124 -10.47 -9.62 9.07
N LEU A 125 -11.32 -8.60 8.96
CA LEU A 125 -11.71 -8.04 7.67
C LEU A 125 -10.53 -7.39 6.93
N LEU A 126 -9.69 -6.64 7.65
CA LEU A 126 -8.44 -6.07 7.11
C LEU A 126 -7.52 -7.17 6.57
N TRP A 127 -7.24 -8.21 7.36
CA TRP A 127 -6.31 -9.27 6.98
C TRP A 127 -6.85 -10.13 5.83
N ARG A 128 -8.16 -10.32 5.76
CA ARG A 128 -8.82 -10.92 4.58
C ARG A 128 -8.55 -10.11 3.32
N ASN A 129 -8.62 -8.78 3.40
CA ASN A 129 -8.36 -7.89 2.27
C ASN A 129 -6.87 -7.84 1.90
N VAL A 130 -5.97 -7.79 2.88
CA VAL A 130 -4.52 -7.92 2.69
C VAL A 130 -4.19 -9.22 1.94
N SER A 131 -4.76 -10.34 2.37
CA SER A 131 -4.59 -11.65 1.73
C SER A 131 -5.03 -11.64 0.28
N LYS A 132 -6.22 -11.10 -0.03
CA LYS A 132 -6.71 -10.95 -1.41
C LYS A 132 -5.76 -10.11 -2.27
N ILE A 133 -5.19 -9.03 -1.72
CA ILE A 133 -4.25 -8.17 -2.46
C ILE A 133 -2.94 -8.92 -2.72
N LEU A 134 -2.38 -9.59 -1.71
CA LEU A 134 -1.14 -10.35 -1.86
C LEU A 134 -1.29 -11.50 -2.85
N LEU A 135 -2.38 -12.27 -2.78
CA LEU A 135 -2.69 -13.34 -3.73
C LEU A 135 -2.80 -12.80 -5.17
N ARG A 136 -3.51 -11.69 -5.38
CA ARG A 136 -3.59 -11.04 -6.70
C ARG A 136 -2.21 -10.60 -7.21
N LYS A 137 -1.37 -10.03 -6.35
CA LYS A 137 0.00 -9.64 -6.74
C LYS A 137 0.86 -10.84 -7.09
N LEU A 138 0.77 -11.93 -6.33
CA LEU A 138 1.47 -13.18 -6.63
C LEU A 138 1.00 -13.77 -7.97
N PHE A 139 -0.31 -13.76 -8.23
CA PHE A 139 -0.86 -14.21 -9.50
C PHE A 139 -0.33 -13.40 -10.68
N ILE A 140 -0.34 -12.06 -10.60
CA ILE A 140 0.24 -11.17 -11.63
C ILE A 140 1.74 -11.44 -11.84
N CYS A 141 2.47 -11.70 -10.76
CA CYS A 141 3.89 -12.08 -10.85
C CYS A 141 4.11 -13.46 -11.48
N LEU A 142 3.13 -14.37 -11.38
CA LEU A 142 3.18 -15.74 -11.89
C LEU A 142 2.74 -15.82 -13.36
N SER A 143 1.70 -15.08 -13.75
CA SER A 143 1.20 -14.95 -15.13
C SER A 143 2.11 -14.10 -16.04
N ARG A 144 3.40 -13.99 -15.70
CA ARG A 144 4.46 -13.18 -16.32
C ARG A 144 4.22 -13.05 -17.83
N GLU A 145 4.31 -11.85 -18.41
CA GLU A 145 4.20 -11.59 -19.86
C GLU A 145 4.14 -12.86 -20.73
N THR A 146 2.92 -13.30 -21.02
CA THR A 146 2.51 -13.86 -22.31
C THR A 146 1.05 -13.43 -22.51
N LEU A 147 0.91 -12.20 -22.99
CA LEU A 147 -0.19 -11.78 -23.85
C LEU A 147 0.47 -10.94 -24.95
N ASP A 148 1.15 -11.63 -25.85
CA ASP A 148 1.26 -11.28 -27.27
C ASP A 148 0.73 -12.51 -28.03
N PRO A 149 0.01 -12.31 -29.13
CA PRO A 149 -1.44 -12.18 -29.26
C PRO A 149 -2.22 -13.50 -29.15
#